data_AF-A0A960V602-F1
#
_entry.id   AF-A0A960V602-F1
#
_cell.length_a   1.000
_cell.length_b   1.000
_cell.length_c   1.000
_cell.angle_alpha   90.00
_cell.angle_beta   90.00
_cell.angle_gamma   90.00
#
_symmetry.space_group_name_H-M   'P 1'
#
loop_
_entity.id
_entity.type
_entity.pdbx_description
1 polymer ?
#
loop_
_entity_poly.entity_id
_entity_poly.type
_entity_poly.pdbx_seq_one_letter_code
_entity_poly.pdbx_strand_id
1 'polypeptide(L)'
;MSSSSLHRKNWRSRVYADHSRADENGPANNTDLSKHRNLHWLHAEMERLSEDVIDREICKRLCQFAGQIEYDLPIEVLRQIKASQTVDTNSIPEGILPFYRHYCFMVQRRERQDRS
;
A
#
# COMPACT_ATOMS: atom_id res chain seq x y z
N MET A 1 -10.97 -30.98 33.01
CA MET A 1 -9.83 -31.14 32.08
C MET A 1 -10.15 -30.38 30.81
N SER A 2 -9.20 -29.56 30.39
CA SER A 2 -9.30 -28.47 29.41
C SER A 2 -9.74 -28.89 28.01
N SER A 3 -10.42 -27.99 27.31
CA SER A 3 -10.25 -27.80 25.87
C SER A 3 -10.70 -26.40 25.46
N SER A 4 -9.74 -25.49 25.45
CA SER A 4 -9.85 -24.14 24.90
C SER A 4 -9.92 -24.22 23.38
N SER A 5 -11.07 -23.91 22.78
CA SER A 5 -11.17 -23.71 21.34
C SER A 5 -10.96 -22.23 21.02
N LEU A 6 -9.71 -21.90 20.68
CA LEU A 6 -9.30 -20.59 20.17
C LEU A 6 -9.97 -20.34 18.82
N HIS A 7 -11.06 -19.57 18.86
CA HIS A 7 -11.66 -18.93 17.70
C HIS A 7 -10.63 -17.96 17.08
N ARG A 8 -9.94 -18.42 16.03
CA ARG A 8 -9.10 -17.55 15.19
C ARG A 8 -10.04 -16.59 14.46
N LYS A 9 -10.09 -15.34 14.93
CA LYS A 9 -10.86 -14.26 14.29
C LYS A 9 -10.27 -13.97 12.91
N ASN A 10 -11.10 -14.18 11.91
CA ASN A 10 -10.85 -13.95 10.50
C ASN A 10 -10.82 -12.44 10.23
N TRP A 11 -9.63 -11.84 10.10
CA TRP A 11 -9.43 -10.38 9.92
C TRP A 11 -9.66 -9.90 8.47
N ARG A 12 -10.23 -10.74 7.59
CA ARG A 12 -10.20 -10.53 6.12
C ARG A 12 -11.44 -9.85 5.50
N SER A 13 -12.29 -9.14 6.24
CA SER A 13 -13.49 -8.53 5.62
C SER A 13 -13.98 -7.23 6.22
N ARG A 14 -13.08 -6.25 6.42
CA ARG A 14 -13.55 -4.91 6.82
C ARG A 14 -12.71 -3.73 6.35
N VAL A 15 -12.24 -3.79 5.11
CA VAL A 15 -11.83 -2.57 4.41
C VAL A 15 -12.60 -2.60 3.09
N TYR A 16 -13.18 -1.46 2.72
CA TYR A 16 -13.91 -1.20 1.47
C TYR A 16 -15.41 -1.52 1.44
N ALA A 17 -16.18 -1.04 2.44
CA ALA A 17 -17.62 -0.80 2.28
C ALA A 17 -18.21 0.09 3.40
N ASP A 18 -17.62 1.25 3.71
CA ASP A 18 -18.37 2.33 4.38
C ASP A 18 -17.55 3.62 4.40
N HIS A 19 -17.96 4.64 3.63
CA HIS A 19 -17.48 6.01 3.76
C HIS A 19 -18.61 6.89 4.34
N SER A 20 -19.28 6.42 5.39
CA SER A 20 -20.21 7.24 6.18
C SER A 20 -20.33 6.75 7.61
N ARG A 21 -19.28 6.93 8.42
CA ARG A 21 -19.41 7.10 9.87
C ARG A 21 -18.12 7.62 10.49
N ALA A 22 -18.12 8.91 10.79
CA ALA A 22 -17.14 9.54 11.66
C ALA A 22 -17.45 9.12 13.10
N ASP A 23 -16.57 8.30 13.69
CA ASP A 23 -16.51 8.14 15.15
C ASP A 23 -15.39 9.06 15.68
N GLU A 24 -15.78 9.92 16.61
CA GLU A 24 -14.94 10.87 17.32
C GLU A 24 -13.94 10.14 18.25
N ASN A 25 -12.70 10.66 18.33
CA ASN A 25 -11.60 10.29 19.26
C ASN A 25 -10.46 9.37 18.75
N GLY A 26 -9.94 9.64 17.56
CA GLY A 26 -8.53 9.42 17.23
C GLY A 26 -8.01 10.61 16.41
N PRO A 27 -6.72 10.97 16.44
CA PRO A 27 -6.21 11.93 15.47
C PRO A 27 -6.41 11.27 14.10
N ALA A 28 -7.45 11.68 13.39
CA ALA A 28 -7.69 11.30 12.02
C ALA A 28 -6.57 11.91 11.19
N ASN A 29 -5.43 11.24 11.15
CA ASN A 29 -4.46 11.30 10.06
C ASN A 29 -5.10 10.70 8.81
N ASN A 30 -6.24 11.29 8.44
CA ASN A 30 -7.03 11.04 7.25
C ASN A 30 -6.27 11.71 6.11
N THR A 31 -5.15 11.10 5.75
CA THR A 31 -4.35 11.57 4.65
C THR A 31 -5.09 11.13 3.39
N ASP A 32 -5.85 12.06 2.85
CA ASP A 32 -6.81 11.80 1.78
C ASP A 32 -6.11 11.46 0.47
N LEU A 33 -5.90 10.16 0.24
CA LEU A 33 -5.40 9.60 -1.01
C LEU A 33 -6.42 9.74 -2.16
N SER A 34 -7.65 10.24 -1.93
CA SER A 34 -8.70 10.33 -2.97
C SER A 34 -8.29 11.22 -4.15
N LYS A 35 -7.37 12.17 -3.93
CA LYS A 35 -6.84 13.06 -4.95
C LYS A 35 -5.81 12.39 -5.87
N HIS A 36 -5.18 11.31 -5.41
CA HIS A 36 -4.05 10.66 -6.07
C HIS A 36 -4.39 9.20 -6.39
N ARG A 37 -5.22 9.01 -7.42
CA ARG A 37 -5.76 7.69 -7.78
C ARG A 37 -4.66 6.67 -8.08
N ASN A 38 -3.56 7.09 -8.70
CA ASN A 38 -2.50 6.16 -9.12
C ASN A 38 -1.62 5.76 -7.93
N LEU A 39 -1.27 6.72 -7.06
CA LEU A 39 -0.60 6.43 -5.79
C LEU A 39 -1.48 5.62 -4.84
N HIS A 40 -2.78 5.85 -4.82
CA HIS A 40 -3.71 5.02 -4.04
C HIS A 40 -3.67 3.56 -4.49
N TRP A 41 -3.59 3.29 -5.80
CA TRP A 41 -3.41 1.93 -6.30
C TRP A 41 -2.08 1.33 -5.82
N LEU A 42 -0.97 2.08 -5.95
CA LEU A 42 0.35 1.60 -5.52
C LEU A 42 0.35 1.28 -4.02
N HIS A 43 -0.23 2.16 -3.21
CA HIS A 43 -0.39 1.96 -1.77
C HIS A 43 -1.16 0.68 -1.44
N ALA A 44 -2.34 0.49 -2.05
CA ALA A 44 -3.15 -0.71 -1.82
C ALA A 44 -2.41 -1.99 -2.21
N GLU A 45 -1.64 -1.95 -3.29
CA GLU A 45 -0.82 -3.09 -3.73
C GLU A 45 0.35 -3.36 -2.78
N MET A 46 1.03 -2.32 -2.28
CA MET A 46 2.07 -2.46 -1.26
C MET A 46 1.49 -3.03 0.05
N GLU A 47 0.32 -2.57 0.50
CA GLU A 47 -0.36 -3.14 1.68
C GLU A 47 -0.66 -4.63 1.50
N ARG A 48 -1.10 -5.05 0.30
CA ARG A 48 -1.36 -6.46 -0.03
C ARG A 48 -0.09 -7.32 0.01
N LEU A 49 1.07 -6.74 -0.29
CA LEU A 49 2.38 -7.40 -0.30
C LEU A 49 3.10 -7.33 1.06
N SER A 50 2.59 -6.52 2.00
CA SER A 50 3.23 -6.25 3.28
C SER A 50 3.23 -7.48 4.18
N GLU A 51 4.42 -7.87 4.66
CA GLU A 51 4.59 -9.02 5.56
C GLU A 51 5.05 -8.57 6.94
N ASP A 52 6.05 -7.68 6.98
CA ASP A 52 6.72 -7.26 8.21
C ASP A 52 6.32 -5.86 8.69
N VAL A 53 6.93 -5.41 9.79
CA VAL A 53 6.65 -4.10 10.40
C VAL A 53 7.22 -2.95 9.54
N ILE A 54 8.34 -3.19 8.84
CA ILE A 54 8.99 -2.19 8.00
C ILE A 54 8.10 -1.87 6.80
N ASP A 55 7.58 -2.90 6.13
CA ASP A 55 6.65 -2.72 5.01
C ASP A 55 5.44 -1.85 5.38
N ARG A 56 4.83 -2.12 6.54
CA ARG A 56 3.66 -1.36 7.02
C ARG A 56 4.01 0.09 7.31
N GLU A 57 5.19 0.33 7.86
CA GLU A 57 5.69 1.68 8.11
C GLU A 57 5.95 2.43 6.80
N ILE A 58 6.47 1.75 5.78
CA ILE A 58 6.63 2.35 4.44
C ILE A 58 5.26 2.66 3.80
N CYS A 59 4.26 1.77 3.91
CA CYS A 59 2.90 2.06 3.43
C CYS A 59 2.30 3.29 4.13
N LYS A 60 2.42 3.39 5.46
CA LYS A 60 1.96 4.57 6.21
C LYS A 60 2.64 5.86 5.73
N ARG A 61 3.96 5.82 5.50
CA ARG A 61 4.71 6.97 4.99
C ARG A 61 4.28 7.35 3.57
N LEU A 62 3.97 6.38 2.72
CA LEU A 62 3.43 6.64 1.37
C LEU A 62 2.08 7.36 1.47
N CYS A 63 1.19 6.88 2.35
CA CYS A 63 -0.10 7.52 2.59
C CYS A 63 0.07 8.97 3.08
N GLN A 64 0.93 9.19 4.08
CA GLN A 64 1.27 10.53 4.59
C GLN A 64 1.86 11.45 3.52
N PHE A 65 2.80 10.94 2.74
CA PHE A 65 3.45 11.66 1.66
C PHE A 65 2.44 12.08 0.58
N ALA A 66 1.53 11.18 0.20
CA ALA A 66 0.53 11.47 -0.83
C ALA A 66 -0.38 12.65 -0.45
N GLY A 67 -0.76 12.83 0.82
CA GLY A 67 -1.54 14.00 1.22
C GLY A 67 -0.76 15.31 1.33
N GLN A 68 0.56 15.26 1.19
CA GLN A 68 1.43 16.44 1.22
C GLN A 68 1.84 16.93 -0.18
N ILE A 69 1.63 16.12 -1.22
CA ILE A 69 2.01 16.45 -2.59
C ILE A 69 0.79 16.82 -3.45
N GLU A 70 1.04 17.60 -4.50
CA GLU A 70 0.02 18.01 -5.47
C GLU A 70 0.09 17.22 -6.79
N TYR A 71 1.11 16.39 -6.97
CA TYR A 71 1.30 15.56 -8.16
C TYR A 71 1.04 14.07 -7.85
N ASP A 72 0.59 13.33 -8.86
CA ASP A 72 0.34 11.88 -8.77
C ASP A 72 1.44 11.10 -9.50
N LEU A 73 1.43 9.77 -9.32
CA LEU A 73 2.21 8.85 -10.14
C LEU A 73 1.72 8.92 -11.60
N PRO A 74 2.61 9.11 -12.60
CA PRO A 74 2.20 9.13 -14.00
C PRO A 74 1.47 7.85 -14.40
N ILE A 75 0.39 7.99 -15.17
CA ILE A 75 -0.43 6.84 -15.58
C ILE A 75 0.36 5.81 -16.39
N GLU A 76 1.35 6.26 -17.17
CA GLU A 76 2.18 5.38 -17.98
C GLU A 76 3.09 4.51 -17.10
N VAL A 77 3.67 5.10 -16.05
CA VAL A 77 4.40 4.35 -15.03
C VAL A 77 3.50 3.29 -14.40
N LEU A 78 2.29 3.67 -13.99
CA LEU A 78 1.34 2.74 -13.39
C LEU A 78 0.98 1.58 -14.34
N ARG A 79 0.82 1.85 -15.64
CA ARG A 79 0.56 0.82 -16.65
C ARG A 79 1.72 -0.15 -16.78
N GLN A 80 2.94 0.36 -16.83
CA GLN A 80 4.15 -0.47 -16.89
C GLN A 80 4.29 -1.35 -15.66
N ILE A 81 4.04 -0.80 -14.46
CA ILE A 81 4.02 -1.58 -13.20
C ILE A 81 3.01 -2.73 -13.29
N LYS A 82 1.76 -2.44 -13.70
CA LYS A 82 0.69 -3.44 -13.81
C LYS A 82 0.96 -4.51 -14.86
N ALA A 83 1.65 -4.14 -15.93
CA ALA A 83 2.07 -5.06 -16.99
C ALA A 83 3.33 -5.85 -16.61
N SER A 84 3.87 -5.67 -15.39
CA SER A 84 5.15 -6.24 -14.95
C SER A 84 6.30 -5.93 -15.91
N GLN A 85 6.24 -4.76 -16.56
CA GLN A 85 7.28 -4.27 -17.45
C GLN A 85 8.36 -3.55 -16.65
N THR A 86 9.56 -3.46 -17.24
CA THR A 86 10.61 -2.60 -16.72
C THR A 86 10.16 -1.15 -16.79
N VAL A 87 10.09 -0.50 -15.63
CA VAL A 87 9.75 0.92 -15.52
C VAL A 87 11.03 1.73 -15.60
N ASP A 88 11.04 2.77 -16.43
CA ASP A 88 12.12 3.77 -16.40
C ASP A 88 12.00 4.62 -15.13
N THR A 89 12.98 4.51 -14.23
CA THR A 89 12.99 5.26 -12.97
C THR A 89 13.05 6.77 -13.16
N ASN A 90 13.50 7.27 -14.32
CA ASN A 90 13.51 8.71 -14.61
C ASN A 90 12.11 9.26 -14.87
N SER A 91 11.15 8.39 -15.20
CA SER A 91 9.74 8.76 -15.39
C SER A 91 8.95 8.81 -14.08
N ILE A 92 9.56 8.41 -12.97
CA ILE A 92 8.95 8.43 -11.64
C ILE A 92 9.36 9.72 -10.92
N PRO A 93 8.41 10.49 -10.37
CA PRO A 93 8.75 11.65 -9.54
C PRO A 93 9.68 11.27 -8.40
N GLU A 94 10.70 12.11 -8.15
CA GLU A 94 11.79 11.81 -7.22
C GLU A 94 11.29 11.43 -5.81
N GLY A 95 10.26 12.14 -5.31
CA GLY A 95 9.68 11.84 -4.00
C GLY A 95 8.92 10.51 -3.94
N ILE A 96 8.45 9.97 -5.07
CA ILE A 96 7.75 8.67 -5.14
C ILE A 96 8.74 7.51 -5.28
N LEU A 97 9.93 7.77 -5.81
CA LEU A 97 10.93 6.76 -6.16
C LEU A 97 11.32 5.82 -4.99
N PRO A 98 11.49 6.28 -3.73
CA PRO A 98 11.77 5.38 -2.61
C PRO A 98 10.65 4.35 -2.38
N PHE A 99 9.39 4.76 -2.51
CA PHE A 99 8.23 3.87 -2.33
C PHE A 99 8.13 2.85 -3.47
N TYR A 100 8.39 3.29 -4.70
CA TYR A 100 8.46 2.38 -5.85
C TYR A 100 9.56 1.32 -5.69
N ARG A 101 10.77 1.72 -5.26
CA ARG A 101 11.87 0.77 -5.02
C ARG A 101 11.51 -0.25 -3.94
N HIS A 102 10.86 0.19 -2.86
CA HIS A 102 10.38 -0.71 -1.81
C HIS A 102 9.33 -1.68 -2.34
N TYR A 103 8.37 -1.20 -3.15
CA TYR A 103 7.42 -2.05 -3.84
C TYR A 103 8.11 -3.14 -4.68
N CYS A 104 9.12 -2.79 -5.48
CA CYS A 104 9.89 -3.78 -6.25
C CYS A 104 10.55 -4.83 -5.35
N PHE A 105 11.11 -4.42 -4.21
CA PHE A 105 11.67 -5.35 -3.24
C PHE A 105 10.61 -6.34 -2.71
N MET A 106 9.41 -5.85 -2.37
CA MET A 106 8.31 -6.68 -1.87
C MET A 106 7.84 -7.68 -2.93
N VAL A 107 7.70 -7.26 -4.20
CA VAL A 107 7.37 -8.15 -5.31
C VAL A 107 8.41 -9.25 -5.46
N GLN A 108 9.71 -8.90 -5.51
CA GLN A 108 10.80 -9.88 -5.62
C GLN A 108 10.84 -10.85 -4.43
N ARG A 109 10.56 -10.37 -3.21
CA ARG A 109 10.47 -11.24 -2.02
C ARG A 109 9.38 -12.27 -2.19
N ARG A 110 8.19 -11.87 -2.63
CA ARG A 110 7.07 -12.77 -2.86
C ARG A 110 7.36 -13.80 -3.95
N GLU A 111 7.94 -13.37 -5.08
CA GLU A 111 8.34 -14.30 -6.14
C GLU A 111 9.37 -15.33 -5.67
N ARG A 112 10.27 -14.97 -4.75
CA ARG A 112 11.22 -15.92 -4.13
C ARG A 112 10.50 -16.94 -3.24
N GLN A 113 9.48 -16.51 -2.50
CA GLN A 113 8.68 -17.40 -1.65
C GLN A 113 7.84 -18.36 -2.49
N ASP A 114 7.22 -17.90 -3.58
CA ASP A 114 6.40 -18.74 -4.46
C ASP A 114 7.21 -19.83 -5.20
N ARG A 115 8.55 -19.69 -5.27
CA ARG A 115 9.48 -20.66 -5.89
C ARG A 115 10.11 -21.65 -4.90
N SER A 116 9.88 -21.48 -3.60
CA SER A 116 10.48 -22.30 -2.52
C SER A 116 9.50 -23.37 -2.04
#